data_AF-A0A7K2J291-F1
#
_entry.id   AF-A0A7K2J291-F1
#
_cell.length_a   1.000
_cell.length_b   1.000
_cell.length_c   1.000
_cell.angle_alpha   90.00
_cell.angle_beta   90.00
_cell.angle_gamma   90.00
#
_symmetry.space_group_name_H-M   'P 1'
#
loop_
_entity.id
_entity.type
_entity.pdbx_description
1 polymer ?
#
loop_
_entity_poly.entity_id
_entity_poly.type
_entity_poly.pdbx_seq_one_letter_code
_entity_poly.pdbx_strand_id
1 'polypeptide(L)'
;MTNPRISAHKVGGSLPTDLAGPREIIDGMTPRPEPDVEASWLRRLDRATSAHEKARANLDDLIADARAAGVPLMTIAKHTPYSREWARKIADRIDRERAASQAEKEQV
;
A
#
# COMPACT_ATOMS: atom_id res chain seq x y z
N MET A 1 12.32 42.35 11.10
CA MET A 1 12.88 41.00 10.89
C MET A 1 12.09 40.05 11.78
N THR A 2 11.09 39.37 11.23
CA THR A 2 10.17 38.55 12.02
C THR A 2 10.20 37.14 11.46
N ASN A 3 10.73 36.19 12.24
CA ASN A 3 10.47 34.77 12.00
C ASN A 3 10.67 33.97 13.31
N PRO A 4 9.59 33.52 13.95
CA PRO A 4 9.66 32.39 14.87
C PRO A 4 8.95 31.17 14.27
N ARG A 5 9.81 30.23 13.84
CA ARG A 5 9.74 28.78 14.07
C ARG A 5 8.35 28.17 14.25
N ILE A 6 7.97 27.45 13.20
CA ILE A 6 6.91 26.44 13.07
C ILE A 6 6.93 25.48 14.27
N SER A 7 5.87 25.49 15.07
CA SER A 7 5.58 24.46 16.06
C SER A 7 4.77 23.33 15.42
N ALA A 8 5.24 22.11 15.70
CA ALA A 8 4.71 20.85 15.19
C ALA A 8 3.28 20.60 15.70
N HIS A 9 2.38 20.28 14.78
CA HIS A 9 1.10 19.68 15.12
C HIS A 9 0.97 18.29 14.46
N LYS A 10 0.83 17.30 15.34
CA LYS A 10 -0.13 16.19 15.25
C LYS A 10 0.12 15.16 14.14
N VAL A 11 0.97 14.18 14.44
CA VAL A 11 1.08 12.91 13.68
C VAL A 11 -0.04 11.99 14.16
N GLY A 12 -1.21 12.13 13.54
CA GLY A 12 -2.40 11.36 13.87
C GLY A 12 -3.50 11.72 12.88
N GLY A 13 -3.42 11.15 11.68
CA GLY A 13 -4.40 11.35 10.64
C GLY A 13 -4.28 10.23 9.62
N SER A 14 -5.35 9.45 9.50
CA SER A 14 -5.67 8.53 8.42
C SER A 14 -4.95 8.88 7.12
N LEU A 15 -4.34 7.89 6.47
CA LEU A 15 -3.99 8.02 5.06
C LEU A 15 -5.23 8.56 4.34
N PRO A 16 -5.14 9.67 3.58
CA PRO A 16 -6.25 10.12 2.78
C PRO A 16 -6.51 9.03 1.73
N THR A 17 -7.68 8.41 1.81
CA THR A 17 -8.25 7.59 0.72
C THR A 17 -8.57 8.46 -0.52
N ASP A 18 -8.35 9.77 -0.41
CA ASP A 18 -8.71 10.81 -1.37
C ASP A 18 -7.52 11.21 -2.26
N LEU A 19 -6.90 10.24 -2.94
CA LEU A 19 -5.88 10.50 -3.96
C LEU A 19 -6.46 10.84 -5.34
N ALA A 20 -7.79 10.99 -5.45
CA ALA A 20 -8.42 11.52 -6.64
C ALA A 20 -9.57 12.42 -6.21
N GLY A 21 -9.37 13.74 -6.28
CA GLY A 21 -10.48 14.68 -6.20
C GLY A 21 -11.55 14.33 -7.24
N PRO A 22 -12.82 14.72 -7.03
CA PRO A 22 -13.89 14.44 -7.96
C PRO A 22 -13.47 14.93 -9.36
N ARG A 23 -13.40 14.00 -10.32
CA ARG A 23 -13.15 14.37 -11.72
C ARG A 23 -14.30 15.26 -12.15
N GLU A 24 -14.02 16.53 -12.45
CA GLU A 24 -14.99 17.40 -13.11
C GLU A 24 -15.44 16.69 -14.39
N ILE A 25 -16.70 16.29 -14.44
CA ILE A 25 -17.33 15.80 -15.67
C ILE A 25 -17.57 17.06 -16.50
N ILE A 26 -16.65 17.36 -17.41
CA ILE A 26 -16.85 18.42 -18.40
C ILE A 26 -17.93 17.91 -19.36
N ASP A 27 -19.16 18.37 -19.18
CA ASP A 27 -20.30 18.06 -20.04
C ASP A 27 -19.92 18.33 -21.51
N GLY A 28 -19.95 17.28 -22.33
CA GLY A 28 -19.75 17.37 -23.78
C GLY A 28 -18.36 17.04 -24.34
N MET A 29 -17.33 16.73 -23.53
CA MET A 29 -16.00 16.35 -24.08
C MET A 29 -15.71 14.84 -24.09
N THR A 30 -16.36 14.03 -23.26
CA THR A 30 -16.13 12.58 -23.23
C THR A 30 -17.46 11.85 -23.43
N PRO A 31 -17.69 11.20 -24.59
CA PRO A 31 -18.89 10.39 -24.77
C PRO A 31 -18.95 9.33 -23.68
N ARG A 32 -20.08 9.26 -22.97
CA ARG A 32 -20.27 8.19 -21.98
C ARG A 32 -20.34 6.86 -22.74
N PRO A 33 -19.51 5.87 -22.38
CA PRO A 33 -19.58 4.56 -23.02
C PRO A 33 -20.95 3.92 -22.78
N GLU A 34 -21.37 3.06 -23.70
CA GLU A 34 -22.56 2.23 -23.51
C GLU A 34 -22.46 1.46 -22.18
N PRO A 35 -23.56 1.28 -21.43
CA PRO A 35 -23.52 0.68 -20.09
C PRO A 35 -22.83 -0.68 -20.03
N ASP A 36 -23.00 -1.51 -21.06
CA ASP A 36 -22.36 -2.83 -21.15
C ASP A 36 -20.85 -2.73 -21.35
N VAL A 37 -20.40 -1.74 -22.12
CA VAL A 37 -18.98 -1.45 -22.35
C VAL A 37 -18.36 -0.95 -21.05
N GLU A 38 -19.01 0.00 -20.37
CA GLU A 38 -18.60 0.51 -19.06
C GLU A 38 -18.45 -0.63 -18.03
N ALA A 39 -19.48 -1.46 -17.88
CA ALA A 39 -19.49 -2.59 -16.95
C ALA A 39 -18.37 -3.61 -17.25
N SER A 40 -18.09 -3.87 -18.53
CA SER A 40 -17.01 -4.78 -18.92
C SER A 40 -15.62 -4.26 -18.53
N TRP A 41 -15.39 -2.96 -18.63
CA TRP A 41 -14.15 -2.30 -18.24
C TRP A 41 -14.00 -2.25 -16.73
N LEU A 42 -15.05 -1.93 -15.99
CA LEU A 42 -15.05 -1.94 -14.53
C LEU A 42 -14.67 -3.33 -14.00
N ARG A 43 -15.28 -4.41 -14.51
CA ARG A 43 -14.90 -5.78 -14.14
C ARG A 43 -13.46 -6.15 -14.48
N ARG A 44 -12.85 -5.52 -15.49
CA ARG A 44 -11.42 -5.72 -15.82
C ARG A 44 -10.53 -4.97 -14.83
N LEU A 45 -10.91 -3.74 -14.48
CA LEU A 45 -10.22 -2.94 -13.48
C LEU A 45 -10.27 -3.63 -12.12
N ASP A 46 -11.42 -4.12 -11.68
CA ASP A 46 -11.56 -4.83 -10.41
C ASP A 46 -10.64 -6.05 -10.34
N ARG A 47 -10.62 -6.85 -11.40
CA ARG A 47 -9.72 -8.01 -11.50
C ARG A 47 -8.25 -7.61 -11.46
N ALA A 48 -7.87 -6.55 -12.16
CA ALA A 48 -6.50 -6.04 -12.16
C ALA A 48 -6.10 -5.51 -10.77
N THR A 49 -7.01 -4.81 -10.09
CA THR A 49 -6.81 -4.31 -8.72
C THR A 49 -6.63 -5.48 -7.75
N SER A 50 -7.50 -6.48 -7.76
CA SER A 50 -7.35 -7.66 -6.88
C SER A 50 -6.05 -8.43 -7.16
N ALA A 51 -5.66 -8.56 -8.43
CA ALA A 51 -4.39 -9.20 -8.79
C ALA A 51 -3.19 -8.38 -8.29
N HIS A 52 -3.25 -7.05 -8.39
CA HIS A 52 -2.22 -6.14 -7.89
C HIS A 52 -2.12 -6.19 -6.36
N GLU A 53 -3.24 -6.20 -5.65
CA GLU A 53 -3.28 -6.33 -4.18
C GLU A 53 -2.67 -7.65 -3.72
N LYS A 54 -3.00 -8.76 -4.40
CA LYS A 54 -2.40 -10.06 -4.12
C LYS A 54 -0.89 -10.07 -4.39
N ALA A 55 -0.45 -9.50 -5.51
CA ALA A 55 0.97 -9.40 -5.83
C ALA A 55 1.72 -8.54 -4.80
N ARG A 56 1.08 -7.47 -4.32
CA ARG A 56 1.61 -6.60 -3.27
C ARG A 56 1.76 -7.33 -1.94
N ALA A 57 0.75 -8.09 -1.52
CA ALA A 57 0.82 -8.91 -0.32
C ALA A 57 1.96 -9.94 -0.41
N ASN A 58 2.09 -10.64 -1.54
CA ASN A 58 3.19 -11.57 -1.77
C ASN A 58 4.57 -10.89 -1.72
N LEU A 59 4.68 -9.66 -2.25
CA LEU A 59 5.92 -8.89 -2.18
C LEU A 59 6.26 -8.51 -0.73
N ASP A 60 5.25 -8.12 0.05
CA ASP A 60 5.41 -7.78 1.46
C ASP A 60 5.94 -9.01 2.25
N ASP A 61 5.39 -10.21 2.01
CA ASP A 61 5.88 -11.46 2.58
C ASP A 61 7.33 -11.77 2.20
N LEU A 62 7.67 -11.63 0.90
CA LEU A 62 9.05 -11.85 0.42
C LEU A 62 10.05 -10.88 1.06
N ILE A 63 9.64 -9.64 1.35
CA ILE A 63 10.47 -8.66 2.04
C ILE A 63 10.77 -9.11 3.48
N ALA A 64 9.75 -9.62 4.19
CA ALA A 64 9.92 -10.17 5.53
C ALA A 64 10.83 -11.39 5.51
N ASP A 65 10.61 -12.32 4.57
CA ASP A 65 11.40 -13.54 4.43
C ASP A 65 12.85 -13.24 4.06
N ALA A 66 13.10 -12.31 3.12
CA ALA A 66 14.45 -11.89 2.76
C ALA A 66 15.19 -11.27 3.95
N ARG A 67 14.50 -10.46 4.77
CA ARG A 67 15.08 -9.90 6.00
C ARG A 67 15.38 -11.00 7.02
N ALA A 68 14.47 -11.95 7.23
CA ALA A 68 14.66 -13.09 8.12
C ALA A 68 15.85 -13.96 7.68
N ALA A 69 16.08 -14.09 6.38
CA ALA A 69 17.25 -14.73 5.79
C ALA A 69 18.55 -13.90 5.92
N GLY A 70 18.49 -12.71 6.51
CA GLY A 70 19.65 -11.84 6.78
C GLY A 70 19.98 -10.84 5.67
N VAL A 71 19.15 -10.70 4.64
CA VAL A 71 19.39 -9.72 3.58
C VAL A 71 19.25 -8.28 4.13
N PRO A 72 20.25 -7.40 3.95
CA PRO A 72 20.16 -6.03 4.44
C PRO A 72 19.01 -5.25 3.78
N LEU A 73 18.26 -4.50 4.59
CA LEU A 73 17.13 -3.68 4.13
C LEU A 73 17.50 -2.69 3.01
N MET A 74 18.75 -2.20 2.99
CA MET A 74 19.24 -1.33 1.93
C MET A 74 19.32 -2.07 0.58
N THR A 75 19.71 -3.34 0.59
CA THR A 75 19.74 -4.18 -0.61
C THR A 75 18.32 -4.49 -1.06
N ILE A 76 17.42 -4.83 -0.15
CA ILE A 76 16.00 -5.06 -0.46
C ILE A 76 15.37 -3.82 -1.12
N ALA A 77 15.63 -2.63 -0.57
CA ALA A 77 15.12 -1.37 -1.12
C ALA A 77 15.67 -1.02 -2.52
N LYS A 78 16.83 -1.56 -2.92
CA LYS A 78 17.35 -1.38 -4.29
C LYS A 78 16.62 -2.24 -5.33
N HIS A 79 15.99 -3.33 -4.89
CA HIS A 79 15.32 -4.31 -5.76
C HIS A 79 13.80 -4.27 -5.65
N THR A 80 13.26 -3.34 -4.86
CA THR A 80 11.82 -3.19 -4.63
C THR A 80 11.42 -1.73 -4.84
N PRO A 81 10.15 -1.43 -5.16
CA PRO A 81 9.67 -0.06 -5.29
C PRO A 81 9.57 0.67 -3.93
N TYR A 82 10.01 0.04 -2.84
CA TYR A 82 9.87 0.54 -1.49
C TYR A 82 11.16 1.16 -0.95
N SER A 83 11.01 2.22 -0.18
CA SER A 83 12.13 2.77 0.58
C SER A 83 12.57 1.79 1.67
N ARG A 84 13.82 1.93 2.12
CA ARG A 84 14.37 1.13 3.23
C ARG A 84 13.49 1.20 4.49
N GLU A 85 12.97 2.39 4.78
CA GLU A 85 12.10 2.62 5.93
C GLU A 85 10.76 1.90 5.79
N TRP A 86 10.23 1.83 4.58
CA TRP A 86 9.01 1.10 4.28
C TRP A 86 9.22 -0.42 4.34
N ALA A 87 10.32 -0.93 3.77
CA ALA A 87 10.70 -2.33 3.86
C ALA A 87 10.85 -2.81 5.32
N ARG A 88 11.42 -1.96 6.20
CA ARG A 88 11.49 -2.27 7.64
C ARG A 88 10.10 -2.41 8.27
N LYS A 89 9.21 -1.43 8.00
CA LYS A 89 7.84 -1.43 8.55
C LYS A 89 7.06 -2.66 8.12
N ILE A 90 7.20 -3.08 6.85
CA ILE A 90 6.58 -4.29 6.32
C ILE A 90 7.06 -5.51 7.11
N ALA A 91 8.38 -5.70 7.20
CA ALA A 91 8.95 -6.85 7.89
C ALA A 91 8.56 -6.86 9.38
N ASP A 92 8.68 -5.73 10.09
CA ASP A 92 8.28 -5.63 11.50
C ASP A 92 6.78 -5.90 11.73
N ARG A 93 5.91 -5.58 10.76
CA ARG A 93 4.48 -5.89 10.84
C ARG A 93 4.26 -7.40 10.69
N ILE A 94 4.82 -8.00 9.65
CA ILE A 94 4.65 -9.43 9.34
C ILE A 94 5.27 -10.32 10.42
N ASP A 95 6.45 -9.95 10.92
CA ASP A 95 7.11 -10.68 12.02
C ASP A 95 6.21 -10.71 13.27
N ARG A 96 5.54 -9.59 13.59
CA ARG A 96 4.58 -9.51 14.71
C ARG A 96 3.33 -10.34 14.47
N GLU A 97 2.75 -10.27 13.27
CA GLU A 97 1.58 -11.06 12.90
C GLU A 97 1.87 -12.57 13.00
N ARG A 98 3.03 -13.00 12.49
CA ARG A 98 3.48 -14.40 12.57
C ARG A 98 3.73 -14.82 14.02
N ALA A 99 4.39 -14.00 14.83
CA ALA A 99 4.60 -14.29 16.25
C ALA A 99 3.27 -14.44 17.01
N ALA A 100 2.29 -13.58 16.74
CA ALA A 100 0.94 -13.68 17.33
C ALA A 100 0.22 -14.97 16.92
N SER A 101 0.28 -15.34 15.63
CA SER A 101 -0.32 -16.59 15.14
C SER A 101 0.33 -17.86 15.69
N GLN A 102 1.62 -17.84 16.04
CA GLN A 102 2.27 -18.98 16.70
C GLN A 102 1.84 -19.08 18.17
N ALA A 103 1.76 -17.95 18.87
CA ALA A 103 1.31 -17.90 20.27
C ALA A 103 -0.15 -18.37 20.45
N GLU A 104 -1.03 -18.14 19.47
CA GLU A 104 -2.41 -18.66 19.47
C GLU A 104 -2.47 -20.18 19.26
N LYS A 105 -1.57 -20.73 18.43
CA LYS A 105 -1.52 -22.18 18.15
C LYS A 105 -0.97 -23.00 19.30
N GLU A 106 -0.08 -22.43 20.12
CA GLU A 106 0.50 -23.10 21.30
C GLU A 106 -0.45 -23.14 22.51
N GLN A 107 -1.55 -22.37 22.47
CA GLN A 107 -2.57 -22.32 23.53
C GLN A 107 -3.75 -23.29 23.32
N VAL A 108 -3.75 -24.05 22.22
CA VAL A 108 -4.76 -25.06 21.87
C VAL A 108 -4.16 -26.46 22.00
#